data_AF-A0A1Y6BSL3-F1
#
_entry.id   AF-A0A1Y6BSL3-F1
#
_cell.length_a   1.000
_cell.length_b   1.000
_cell.length_c   1.000
_cell.angle_alpha   90.00
_cell.angle_beta   90.00
_cell.angle_gamma   90.00
#
_symmetry.space_group_name_H-M   'P 1'
#
loop_
_entity.id
_entity.type
_entity.pdbx_description
1 polymer ?
#
loop_
_entity_poly.entity_id
_entity_poly.type
_entity_poly.pdbx_seq_one_letter_code
_entity_poly.pdbx_strand_id
1 'polypeptide(L)'
;MFGGLCFMHYGNMMCGADLKHGLSVRVGPEKHEEVLELKHARPMDITGKPMKGLVFVDPDGYKTKAALAKWIELGLSFTKTLPKKPKNSCE
;
A
#
# COMPACT_ATOMS: atom_id res chain seq x y z
N MET A 1 -8.75 -10.87 -6.40
CA MET A 1 -9.48 -9.70 -5.86
C MET A 1 -9.13 -9.62 -4.39
N PHE A 2 -8.61 -8.49 -3.93
CA PHE A 2 -8.27 -8.23 -2.52
C PHE A 2 -9.56 -8.31 -1.72
N GLY A 3 -9.75 -9.38 -0.96
CA GLY A 3 -10.98 -9.67 -0.18
C GLY A 3 -11.08 -8.78 1.05
N GLY A 4 -10.96 -7.48 0.84
CA GLY A 4 -10.71 -6.47 1.86
C GLY A 4 -11.08 -5.07 1.36
N LEU A 5 -10.74 -4.06 2.15
CA LEU A 5 -10.95 -2.66 1.81
C LEU A 5 -9.80 -2.13 0.97
N CYS A 6 -10.07 -1.35 -0.06
CA CYS A 6 -9.06 -0.69 -0.86
C CYS A 6 -9.30 0.83 -0.87
N PHE A 7 -8.27 1.57 -0.46
CA PHE A 7 -8.29 3.02 -0.40
C PHE A 7 -7.59 3.59 -1.63
N MET A 8 -8.32 4.45 -2.33
CA MET A 8 -7.87 5.07 -3.58
C MET A 8 -7.60 6.55 -3.35
N HIS A 9 -6.47 7.03 -3.85
CA HIS A 9 -6.14 8.45 -3.95
C HIS A 9 -6.12 8.85 -5.43
N TYR A 10 -7.05 9.73 -5.85
CA TYR A 10 -7.19 10.17 -7.25
C TYR A 10 -7.26 9.03 -8.29
N GLY A 11 -7.92 7.91 -7.94
CA GLY A 11 -8.04 6.73 -8.79
C GLY A 11 -6.82 5.80 -8.78
N ASN A 12 -5.79 6.12 -8.00
CA ASN A 12 -4.64 5.26 -7.74
C ASN A 12 -4.80 4.57 -6.39
N MET A 13 -4.62 3.24 -6.35
CA MET A 13 -4.60 2.49 -5.09
C MET A 13 -3.45 2.99 -4.22
N MET A 14 -3.78 3.39 -3.00
CA MET A 14 -2.84 3.89 -2.01
C MET A 14 -2.52 2.83 -0.95
N CYS A 15 -3.57 2.26 -0.34
CA CYS A 15 -3.45 1.19 0.63
C CYS A 15 -4.69 0.30 0.58
N GLY A 16 -4.59 -0.89 1.15
CA GLY A 16 -5.72 -1.80 1.34
C GLY A 16 -5.62 -2.51 2.67
N ALA A 17 -6.75 -2.94 3.22
CA ALA A 17 -6.81 -3.76 4.42
C ALA A 17 -7.45 -5.10 4.05
N ASP A 18 -6.66 -6.15 4.10
CA ASP A 18 -7.04 -7.53 3.79
C ASP A 18 -7.12 -8.35 5.08
N LEU A 19 -8.18 -9.15 5.23
CA LEU A 19 -8.35 -10.05 6.37
C LEU A 19 -7.26 -11.13 6.46
N LYS A 20 -6.66 -11.51 5.32
CA LYS A 20 -5.68 -12.61 5.22
C LYS A 20 -4.23 -12.16 5.39
N HIS A 21 -3.90 -10.94 4.94
CA HIS A 21 -2.50 -10.48 4.87
C HIS A 21 -2.26 -9.18 5.66
N GLY A 22 -3.28 -8.61 6.30
CA GLY A 22 -3.16 -7.38 7.08
C GLY A 22 -3.31 -6.14 6.21
N LEU A 23 -2.37 -5.20 6.33
CA LEU A 23 -2.43 -3.91 5.63
C LEU A 23 -1.52 -3.96 4.40
N SER A 24 -2.04 -3.70 3.21
CA SER A 24 -1.25 -3.46 2.00
C SER A 24 -1.03 -1.96 1.78
N VAL A 25 0.19 -1.55 1.44
CA VAL A 25 0.54 -0.14 1.24
C VAL A 25 1.38 0.03 -0.02
N ARG A 26 1.06 1.05 -0.81
CA ARG A 26 1.79 1.40 -2.02
C ARG A 26 2.83 2.47 -1.74
N VAL A 27 4.06 2.04 -1.45
CA VAL A 27 5.18 2.92 -1.08
C VAL A 27 6.01 3.39 -2.28
N GLY A 28 5.79 2.79 -3.46
CA GLY A 28 6.57 3.10 -4.66
C GLY A 28 7.90 2.35 -4.73
N PRO A 29 8.51 2.23 -5.92
CA PRO A 29 9.71 1.42 -6.11
C PRO A 29 10.94 1.99 -5.38
N GLU A 30 11.02 3.31 -5.23
CA GLU A 30 12.11 4.02 -4.55
C GLU A 30 12.23 3.66 -3.06
N LYS A 31 11.12 3.66 -2.32
CA LYS A 31 11.09 3.35 -0.89
C LYS A 31 10.82 1.87 -0.61
N HIS A 32 10.71 1.05 -1.65
CA HIS A 32 10.33 -0.35 -1.49
C HIS A 32 11.36 -1.13 -0.68
N GLU A 33 12.65 -0.96 -1.00
CA GLU A 33 13.74 -1.66 -0.32
C GLU A 33 13.88 -1.18 1.13
N GLU A 34 13.87 0.14 1.37
CA GLU A 34 13.94 0.72 2.72
C GLU A 34 12.79 0.23 3.61
N VAL A 35 11.58 0.14 3.04
CA VAL A 35 10.40 -0.31 3.77
C VAL A 35 10.45 -1.80 4.07
N LEU A 36 11.04 -2.61 3.19
CA LEU A 36 11.23 -4.05 3.44
C LEU A 36 12.22 -4.33 4.57
N GLU A 37 13.13 -3.40 4.88
CA GLU A 37 13.99 -3.49 6.06
C GLU A 37 13.25 -3.21 7.37
N LEU A 38 12.06 -2.60 7.32
CA LEU A 38 11.26 -2.34 8.50
C LEU A 38 10.68 -3.63 9.07
N LYS A 39 10.73 -3.75 10.40
CA LYS A 39 10.05 -4.84 11.12
C LYS A 39 8.57 -4.85 10.76
N HIS A 40 8.05 -6.04 10.47
CA HIS A 40 6.65 -6.30 10.09
C HIS A 40 6.25 -5.92 8.66
N ALA A 41 7.19 -5.49 7.81
CA ALA A 41 6.95 -5.32 6.39
C ALA A 41 7.32 -6.61 5.63
N ARG A 42 6.51 -6.97 4.63
CA ARG A 42 6.70 -8.12 3.76
C ARG A 42 6.45 -7.73 2.31
N PRO A 43 7.18 -8.29 1.34
CA PRO A 43 6.92 -8.02 -0.06
C PRO A 43 5.55 -8.56 -0.47
N MET A 44 4.86 -7.85 -1.35
CA MET A 44 3.60 -8.33 -1.92
C MET A 44 3.89 -9.36 -3.04
N ASP A 45 3.77 -10.64 -2.71
CA ASP A 45 4.01 -11.79 -3.61
C ASP A 45 2.73 -12.44 -4.16
N ILE A 46 1.69 -11.65 -4.47
CA ILE A 46 0.37 -12.21 -4.86
C ILE A 46 0.39 -12.89 -6.24
N THR A 47 1.32 -12.52 -7.12
CA THR A 47 1.32 -12.94 -8.54
C THR A 47 2.52 -13.80 -8.93
N GLY A 48 3.33 -14.26 -7.96
CA GLY A 48 4.58 -14.99 -8.22
C GLY A 48 5.72 -14.11 -8.79
N LYS A 49 5.49 -12.81 -8.90
CA LYS A 49 6.50 -11.79 -9.17
C LYS A 49 6.39 -10.73 -8.08
N PRO A 50 7.48 -10.40 -7.35
CA PRO A 50 7.45 -9.32 -6.37
C PRO A 50 7.10 -8.02 -7.10
N MET A 51 5.92 -7.47 -6.79
CA MET A 51 5.52 -6.18 -7.35
C MET A 51 6.28 -5.08 -6.62
N LYS A 52 7.29 -4.52 -7.28
CA LYS A 52 8.06 -3.40 -6.74
C LYS A 52 7.13 -2.24 -6.39
N GLY A 53 7.19 -1.81 -5.14
CA GLY A 53 6.45 -0.67 -4.62
C GLY A 53 5.11 -0.96 -3.94
N LEU A 54 4.74 -2.23 -3.76
CA LEU A 54 3.67 -2.63 -2.83
C LEU A 54 4.22 -3.55 -1.74
N VAL A 55 3.83 -3.28 -0.50
CA VAL A 55 4.23 -4.08 0.66
C VAL A 55 3.00 -4.50 1.46
N PHE A 56 3.09 -5.64 2.13
CA PHE A 56 2.22 -6.02 3.21
C PHE A 56 2.83 -5.63 4.55
N VAL A 57 2.00 -5.20 5.47
CA VAL A 57 2.36 -4.90 6.85
C VAL A 57 1.56 -5.83 7.74
N ASP A 58 2.23 -6.52 8.64
CA ASP A 58 1.59 -7.38 9.62
C ASP A 58 0.79 -6.56 10.65
N PRO A 59 -0.27 -7.15 11.25
CA PRO A 59 -1.09 -6.49 12.27
C PRO A 59 -0.28 -5.83 13.39
N ASP A 60 0.81 -6.46 13.82
CA ASP A 60 1.74 -5.93 14.82
C ASP A 60 2.40 -4.62 14.40
N GLY A 61 2.63 -4.40 13.10
CA GLY A 61 3.24 -3.20 12.54
C GLY A 61 2.34 -1.96 12.51
N TYR A 62 1.04 -2.10 12.78
CA TYR A 62 0.08 -0.99 12.81
C TYR A 62 -0.89 -1.01 14.00
N LYS A 63 -0.53 -1.70 15.09
CA LYS A 63 -1.34 -1.74 16.34
C LYS A 63 -1.63 -0.35 16.93
N THR A 64 -0.75 0.62 16.70
CA THR A 64 -0.92 1.99 17.19
C THR A 64 -1.34 2.93 16.07
N LYS A 65 -2.15 3.94 16.40
CA LYS A 65 -2.53 4.99 15.44
C LYS A 65 -1.32 5.68 14.82
N ALA A 66 -0.24 5.89 15.60
CA ALA A 66 0.99 6.49 15.11
C ALA A 66 1.72 5.60 14.09
N ALA A 67 1.79 4.28 14.33
CA ALA A 67 2.38 3.36 13.37
C ALA A 67 1.54 3.28 12.08
N LEU A 68 0.22 3.18 12.22
CA LEU A 68 -0.70 3.21 11.07
C LEU A 68 -0.58 4.52 10.27
N ALA A 69 -0.49 5.67 10.95
CA ALA A 69 -0.33 6.96 10.29
C ALA A 69 0.94 7.01 9.43
N LYS A 70 2.08 6.50 9.92
CA LYS A 70 3.31 6.43 9.14
C LYS A 70 3.14 5.64 7.84
N TRP A 71 2.44 4.51 7.89
CA TRP A 71 2.15 3.68 6.71
C TRP A 71 1.25 4.42 5.70
N ILE A 72 0.23 5.10 6.20
CA ILE A 72 -0.67 5.93 5.39
C ILE A 72 0.10 7.10 4.77
N GLU A 73 0.97 7.77 5.51
CA GLU A 73 1.79 8.87 5.00
C GLU A 73 2.73 8.40 3.88
N LEU A 74 3.39 7.26 4.05
CA LEU A 74 4.23 6.66 2.99
C LEU A 74 3.42 6.40 1.70
N GLY A 75 2.23 5.80 1.84
CA GLY A 75 1.33 5.55 0.71
C GLY A 75 0.85 6.84 0.05
N LEU A 76 0.54 7.87 0.84
CA LEU A 76 0.12 9.19 0.35
C LEU A 76 1.25 9.90 -0.39
N SER A 77 2.47 9.91 0.17
CA SER A 77 3.62 10.55 -0.45
C SER A 77 3.85 10.02 -1.86
N PHE A 78 3.76 8.72 -2.07
CA PHE A 78 3.92 8.13 -3.40
C PHE A 78 2.68 8.34 -4.28
N THR A 79 1.48 8.13 -3.77
CA THR A 79 0.28 8.32 -4.61
C THR A 79 0.03 9.77 -5.03
N LYS A 80 0.54 10.75 -4.29
CA LYS A 80 0.53 12.16 -4.68
C LYS A 80 1.46 12.48 -5.85
N THR A 81 2.55 11.72 -6.05
CA THR A 81 3.45 11.91 -7.19
C THR A 81 2.90 11.28 -8.46
N LEU A 82 1.93 10.36 -8.35
CA LEU A 82 1.29 9.74 -9.49
C LEU A 82 0.30 10.70 -10.17
N PRO A 83 0.27 10.74 -11.51
CA PRO A 83 -0.76 11.49 -12.21
C PRO A 83 -2.14 10.94 -11.84
N LYS A 84 -3.10 11.84 -11.65
CA LYS A 84 -4.49 11.48 -11.47
C LYS A 84 -4.93 10.62 -12.65
N LYS A 85 -5.42 9.41 -12.37
CA LYS A 85 -5.96 8.60 -13.46
C LYS A 85 -7.13 9.38 -14.08
N PRO A 86 -7.21 9.46 -15.43
CA PRO A 86 -8.39 10.00 -16.06
C PRO A 86 -9.59 9.21 -15.54
N LYS A 87 -10.61 9.92 -15.05
CA LYS A 87 -11.90 9.28 -14.85
C LYS A 87 -12.37 8.95 -16.25
N ASN A 88 -12.33 7.68 -16.64
CA ASN A 88 -13.20 7.25 -17.73
C ASN A 88 -14.61 7.36 -17.15
N SER A 89 -15.22 8.53 -17.36
CA SER A 89 -16.64 8.74 -17.21
C SER A 89 -17.30 7.69 -18.12
N CYS A 90 -17.96 6.69 -17.53
CA CYS A 90 -19.08 6.07 -18.23
C CYS A 90 -20.27 6.99 -18.01
N GLU A 91 -20.73 7.58 -19.10
CA GLU A 91 -22.10 8.06 -19.29
C GLU A 91 -23.12 6.94 -19.05
#